data_AF-A0A0G0S6Y0-F1
#
_entry.id   AF-A0A0G0S6Y0-F1
#
_cell.length_a   1.000
_cell.length_b   1.000
_cell.length_c   1.000
_cell.angle_alpha   90.00
_cell.angle_beta   90.00
_cell.angle_gamma   90.00
#
_symmetry.space_group_name_H-M   'P 1'
#
loop_
_entity.id
_entity.type
_entity.pdbx_description
1 polymer ?
#
loop_
_entity_poly.entity_id
_entity_poly.type
_entity_poly.pdbx_seq_one_letter_code
_entity_poly.pdbx_strand_id
1 'polypeptide(L)'
;MSKTRTISYEHRIHLFWTFITISILSLSFYIYAINAAARHIAERQDLEKQIAEIETNLNSLEFAYIELKNNVTIELAYQYGFREARVPLYVSRTSPASLSFNTSDK
;
A
#
# COMPACT_ATOMS: atom_id res chain seq x y z
N MET A 1 25.09 -29.01 -61.62
CA MET A 1 24.33 -30.21 -61.20
C MET A 1 24.05 -30.08 -59.71
N SER A 2 22.87 -29.58 -59.33
CA SER A 2 22.55 -29.29 -57.92
C SER A 2 22.14 -30.57 -57.18
N LYS A 3 22.81 -30.84 -56.06
CA LYS A 3 22.57 -32.02 -55.23
C LYS A 3 21.40 -31.71 -54.28
N THR A 4 20.19 -32.11 -54.65
CA THR A 4 19.01 -31.91 -53.81
C THR A 4 19.03 -32.91 -52.65
N ARG A 5 19.31 -32.43 -51.43
CA ARG A 5 19.13 -33.21 -50.20
C ARG A 5 17.64 -33.34 -49.91
N THR A 6 17.09 -34.53 -50.10
CA THR A 6 15.71 -34.83 -49.76
C THR A 6 15.61 -35.14 -48.27
N ILE A 7 14.85 -34.33 -47.52
CA ILE A 7 14.53 -34.59 -46.11
C ILE A 7 13.68 -35.86 -46.04
N SER A 8 14.14 -36.83 -45.25
CA SER A 8 13.47 -38.12 -45.01
C SER A 8 12.06 -37.93 -44.46
N TYR A 9 11.13 -38.80 -44.86
CA TYR A 9 9.69 -38.69 -44.58
C TYR A 9 9.38 -38.61 -43.07
N GLU A 10 10.05 -39.43 -42.26
CA GLU A 10 9.92 -39.44 -40.79
C GLU A 10 10.18 -38.07 -40.15
N HIS A 11 11.21 -37.35 -40.63
CA HIS A 11 11.56 -36.04 -40.10
C HIS A 11 10.48 -34.99 -40.38
N ARG A 12 9.72 -35.12 -41.48
CA ARG A 12 8.65 -34.19 -41.84
C ARG A 12 7.45 -34.34 -40.91
N ILE A 13 7.11 -35.58 -40.54
CA ILE A 13 6.01 -35.88 -39.62
C ILE A 13 6.31 -35.32 -38.23
N HIS A 14 7.52 -35.54 -37.70
CA HIS A 14 7.91 -34.99 -36.40
C HIS A 14 7.90 -33.46 -36.38
N LEU A 15 8.37 -32.80 -37.44
CA LEU A 15 8.33 -31.34 -37.54
C LEU A 15 6.88 -30.83 -37.58
N PHE A 16 6.00 -31.48 -38.35
CA PHE A 16 4.59 -31.11 -38.42
C PHE A 16 3.90 -31.19 -37.05
N TRP A 17 4.10 -32.29 -36.31
CA TRP A 17 3.57 -32.44 -34.95
C TRP A 17 4.17 -31.45 -33.96
N THR A 18 5.45 -31.10 -34.11
CA THR A 18 6.10 -30.09 -33.28
C THR A 18 5.45 -28.72 -33.48
N PHE A 19 5.18 -28.31 -34.73
CA PHE A 19 4.50 -27.05 -35.02
C PHE A 19 3.05 -27.04 -34.51
N ILE A 20 2.33 -28.15 -34.65
CA ILE A 20 0.98 -28.29 -34.07
C ILE A 20 1.02 -28.09 -32.56
N THR A 21 1.95 -28.77 -31.89
CA THR A 21 2.09 -28.69 -30.42
C THR A 21 2.41 -27.27 -29.98
N ILE A 22 3.35 -26.60 -30.68
CA ILE A 22 3.68 -25.20 -30.43
C ILE A 22 2.49 -24.28 -30.67
N SER A 23 1.71 -24.51 -31.73
CA SER A 23 0.54 -23.69 -32.04
C SER A 23 -0.54 -23.83 -30.96
N ILE A 24 -0.84 -25.05 -30.53
CA ILE A 24 -1.81 -25.31 -29.45
C ILE A 24 -1.33 -24.74 -28.12
N LEU A 25 -0.04 -24.89 -27.80
CA LEU A 25 0.55 -24.34 -26.59
C LEU A 25 0.48 -22.81 -26.59
N SER A 26 0.80 -22.18 -27.72
CA SER A 26 0.71 -20.73 -27.89
C SER A 26 -0.73 -20.23 -27.72
N LEU A 27 -1.71 -20.92 -28.30
CA LEU A 27 -3.12 -20.56 -28.14
C LEU A 27 -3.60 -20.69 -26.70
N SER A 28 -3.21 -21.77 -26.02
CA SER A 28 -3.54 -22.00 -24.61
C SER A 28 -2.92 -20.92 -23.72
N PHE A 29 -1.67 -20.57 -23.97
CA PHE A 29 -0.97 -19.50 -23.26
C PHE A 29 -1.65 -18.14 -23.49
N TYR A 30 -2.09 -17.84 -24.71
CA TYR A 30 -2.80 -16.61 -25.03
C TYR A 30 -4.12 -16.48 -24.24
N ILE A 31 -4.92 -17.55 -24.21
CA ILE A 31 -6.19 -17.56 -23.46
C ILE A 31 -5.94 -17.44 -21.95
N TYR A 32 -4.91 -18.09 -21.43
CA TYR A 32 -4.53 -17.94 -20.03
C TYR A 32 -4.09 -16.51 -19.70
N ALA A 33 -3.23 -15.93 -20.54
CA ALA A 33 -2.69 -14.59 -20.33
C ALA A 33 -3.79 -13.52 -20.36
N ILE A 34 -4.77 -13.62 -21.27
CA ILE A 34 -5.87 -12.64 -21.32
C ILE A 34 -6.77 -12.72 -20.09
N ASN A 35 -7.07 -13.93 -19.61
CA ASN A 35 -7.87 -14.14 -18.40
C ASN A 35 -7.14 -13.65 -17.15
N ALA A 36 -5.84 -13.95 -17.05
CA ALA A 36 -5.00 -13.45 -15.97
C ALA A 36 -4.93 -11.92 -15.97
N ALA A 37 -4.68 -11.31 -17.14
CA ALA A 37 -4.63 -9.86 -17.28
C ALA A 37 -5.95 -9.20 -16.87
N ALA A 38 -7.09 -9.73 -17.33
CA ALA A 38 -8.41 -9.22 -16.96
C ALA A 38 -8.64 -9.28 -15.44
N ARG A 39 -8.26 -10.40 -14.80
CA ARG A 39 -8.38 -10.55 -13.34
C ARG A 39 -7.48 -9.58 -12.59
N HIS A 40 -6.22 -9.46 -12.98
CA HIS A 40 -5.29 -8.54 -12.35
C HIS A 40 -5.72 -7.08 -12.47
N ILE A 41 -6.32 -6.70 -13.61
CA ILE A 41 -6.89 -5.34 -13.77
C ILE A 41 -8.05 -5.13 -12.81
N ALA A 42 -8.98 -6.09 -12.71
CA ALA A 42 -10.12 -5.98 -11.81
C ALA A 42 -9.69 -5.90 -10.33
N GLU A 43 -8.75 -6.77 -9.91
CA GLU A 43 -8.19 -6.75 -8.55
C GLU A 43 -7.47 -5.44 -8.25
N ARG A 44 -6.70 -4.92 -9.22
CA ARG A 44 -6.00 -3.64 -9.08
C ARG A 44 -6.98 -2.48 -8.93
N GLN A 45 -8.07 -2.47 -9.70
CA GLN A 45 -9.10 -1.42 -9.59
C GLN A 45 -9.76 -1.40 -8.20
N ASP A 46 -10.04 -2.57 -7.63
CA ASP A 46 -10.58 -2.67 -6.28
C ASP A 46 -9.60 -2.15 -5.23
N LEU A 47 -8.32 -2.51 -5.35
CA LEU A 47 -7.26 -1.99 -4.47
C LEU A 47 -7.09 -0.46 -4.60
N GLU A 48 -7.10 0.08 -5.81
CA GLU A 48 -7.03 1.52 -6.05
C GLU A 48 -8.21 2.26 -5.41
N LYS A 49 -9.42 1.68 -5.47
CA LYS A 49 -10.59 2.23 -4.79
C LYS A 49 -10.45 2.21 -3.27
N GLN A 50 -9.97 1.12 -2.69
CA GLN A 50 -9.73 1.01 -1.25
C GLN A 50 -8.68 2.02 -0.78
N ILE A 51 -7.60 2.21 -1.56
CA ILE A 51 -6.58 3.23 -1.26
C ILE A 51 -7.20 4.62 -1.26
N ALA A 52 -7.98 4.97 -2.28
CA ALA A 52 -8.63 6.28 -2.36
C ALA A 52 -9.60 6.54 -1.19
N GLU A 53 -10.31 5.50 -0.73
CA GLU A 53 -11.19 5.59 0.44
C GLU A 53 -10.40 5.84 1.73
N ILE A 54 -9.32 5.09 1.94
CA ILE A 54 -8.42 5.26 3.10
C ILE A 54 -7.79 6.66 3.09
N GLU A 55 -7.29 7.13 1.95
CA GLU A 55 -6.71 8.48 1.82
C GLU A 55 -7.75 9.57 2.13
N THR A 56 -8.99 9.42 1.67
CA THR A 56 -10.07 10.36 1.96
C THR A 56 -10.37 10.43 3.46
N ASN A 57 -10.45 9.28 4.12
CA ASN A 57 -10.68 9.19 5.56
C ASN A 57 -9.51 9.79 6.36
N LEU A 58 -8.27 9.52 5.94
CA LEU A 58 -7.07 10.06 6.56
C LEU A 58 -7.01 11.59 6.42
N ASN A 59 -7.28 12.12 5.23
CA ASN A 59 -7.33 13.55 5.00
C ASN A 59 -8.40 14.23 5.86
N SER A 60 -9.59 13.62 5.98
CA SER A 60 -10.64 14.15 6.86
C SER A 60 -10.20 14.19 8.32
N LEU A 61 -9.49 13.16 8.78
CA LEU A 61 -8.96 13.10 10.14
C LEU A 61 -7.86 14.14 10.36
N GLU A 62 -6.98 14.33 9.38
CA GLU A 62 -5.93 15.35 9.42
C GLU A 62 -6.52 16.76 9.51
N PHE A 63 -7.55 17.06 8.70
CA PHE A 63 -8.27 18.33 8.81
C PHE A 63 -8.88 18.54 10.19
N ALA A 64 -9.56 17.52 10.75
CA ALA A 64 -10.13 17.61 12.09
C ALA A 64 -9.05 17.81 13.17
N TYR A 65 -7.90 17.16 13.03
CA TYR A 65 -6.77 17.34 13.94
C TYR A 65 -6.18 18.75 13.85
N ILE A 66 -5.99 19.28 12.63
CA ILE A 66 -5.48 20.64 12.41
C ILE A 66 -6.46 21.67 13.00
N GLU A 67 -7.76 21.50 12.78
CA GLU A 67 -8.79 22.35 13.37
C GLU A 67 -8.73 22.32 14.90
N LEU A 68 -8.67 21.14 15.50
CA LEU A 68 -8.56 20.98 16.95
C LEU A 68 -7.29 21.65 17.48
N LYS A 69 -6.15 21.44 16.82
CA LYS A 69 -4.86 22.05 17.18
C LYS A 69 -4.93 23.58 17.10
N ASN A 70 -5.53 24.11 16.04
CA ASN A 70 -5.67 25.56 15.85
C ASN A 70 -6.62 26.18 16.88
N ASN A 71 -7.61 25.42 17.37
CA ASN A 71 -8.49 25.85 18.46
C ASN A 71 -7.81 25.88 19.84
N VAL A 72 -6.63 25.27 20.02
CA VAL A 72 -5.84 25.39 21.25
C VAL A 72 -5.10 26.73 21.24
N THR A 73 -5.79 27.79 21.65
CA THR A 73 -5.22 29.14 21.74
C THR A 73 -4.94 29.57 23.18
N ILE A 74 -4.11 30.59 23.35
CA ILE A 74 -3.78 31.15 24.67
C ILE A 74 -5.04 31.72 25.35
N GLU A 75 -5.97 32.28 24.57
CA GLU A 75 -7.24 32.79 25.06
C GLU A 75 -8.10 31.67 25.64
N LEU A 76 -8.14 30.51 24.98
CA LEU A 76 -8.80 29.31 25.51
C LEU A 76 -8.14 28.84 26.81
N ALA A 77 -6.81 28.86 26.89
CA ALA A 77 -6.09 28.52 28.12
C ALA A 77 -6.44 29.48 29.28
N TYR A 78 -6.54 30.79 29.00
CA TYR A 78 -6.98 31.77 30.00
C TYR A 78 -8.43 31.54 30.44
N GLN A 79 -9.34 31.16 29.53
CA GLN A 79 -10.73 30.81 29.86
C GLN A 79 -10.82 29.58 30.77
N TYR A 80 -9.95 28.59 30.58
CA TYR A 80 -9.84 27.43 31.47
C TYR A 80 -9.13 27.72 32.80
N GLY A 81 -8.72 28.97 33.06
CA GLY A 81 -8.11 29.40 34.32
C GLY A 81 -6.60 29.21 34.40
N PHE A 82 -5.95 28.79 33.31
CA PHE A 82 -4.49 28.80 33.23
C PHE A 82 -3.99 30.25 33.24
N ARG A 83 -2.79 30.47 33.78
CA ARG A 83 -2.14 31.79 33.81
C ARG A 83 -0.69 31.64 33.39
N GLU A 84 -0.16 32.64 32.68
CA GLU A 84 1.25 32.68 32.31
C GLU A 84 2.14 32.64 33.55
N ALA A 85 3.08 31.69 33.57
CA ALA A 85 4.07 31.59 34.62
C ALA A 85 5.12 32.71 34.44
N ARG A 86 5.30 33.56 35.47
CA ARG A 86 6.28 34.67 35.43
C ARG A 86 7.74 34.20 35.38
N VAL A 87 8.00 32.95 35.74
CA VAL A 87 9.32 32.31 35.66
C VAL A 87 9.11 30.94 35.02
N PRO A 88 9.67 30.68 33.82
CA PRO A 88 9.52 29.38 33.16
C PRO A 88 10.23 28.29 33.97
N LEU A 89 9.50 27.26 34.36
CA LEU A 89 10.05 26.05 34.96
C LEU A 89 10.63 25.17 33.84
N TYR A 90 11.95 25.19 33.68
CA TYR A 90 12.64 24.30 32.77
C TYR A 90 12.69 22.89 33.35
N VAL A 91 12.06 21.93 32.69
CA VAL A 91 12.18 20.51 33.04
C VAL A 91 13.33 19.93 32.19
N SER A 92 14.49 19.72 32.81
CA SER A 92 15.58 19.00 32.13
C SER A 92 15.33 17.49 32.16
N ARG A 93 15.64 16.78 31.08
CA ARG A 93 15.60 15.31 31.01
C ARG A 93 16.74 14.64 31.78
N THR A 94 17.26 15.28 32.82
CA THR A 94 18.25 14.66 33.70
C THR A 94 17.49 13.85 34.74
N SER A 95 17.10 12.63 34.38
CA SER A 95 16.39 11.64 35.22
C SER A 95 16.49 11.91 36.74
N PRO A 96 15.53 12.61 37.36
CA PRO A 96 15.36 12.58 38.79
C PRO A 96 14.24 11.58 39.09
N ALA A 97 14.57 10.59 39.93
CA ALA A 97 13.69 9.59 40.54
C ALA A 97 12.20 9.63 40.13
N SER A 98 11.74 8.53 39.51
CA SER A 98 10.35 8.22 39.20
C SER A 98 9.35 8.86 40.18
N LEU A 99 8.49 9.74 39.68
CA LEU A 99 7.32 10.22 40.41
C LEU A 99 6.34 9.04 40.54
N SER A 100 6.35 8.37 41.70
CA SER A 100 5.30 7.43 42.06
C SER A 100 4.08 8.19 42.57
N PHE A 101 2.90 7.84 42.08
CA PHE A 101 1.65 8.34 42.64
C PHE A 101 1.44 7.67 44.00
N ASN A 102 1.53 8.47 45.06
CA ASN A 102 1.17 8.01 46.40
C ASN A 102 -0.36 7.97 46.48
N THR A 103 -0.95 6.80 46.23
CA THR A 103 -2.37 6.55 46.44
C THR A 103 -2.61 6.37 47.94
N SER A 104 -3.13 7.40 48.61
CA SER A 104 -3.74 7.22 49.93
C SER A 104 -5.13 6.63 49.74
N ASP A 105 -5.20 5.30 49.83
CA ASP A 105 -6.43 4.58 50.15
C ASP A 105 -6.92 5.01 51.55
N LYS A 106 -8.23 5.24 51.65
CA LYS A 106 -8.97 5.42 52.91
C LYS A 106 -9.55 4.09 53.36
#